data_AF-A0A813C3K0-F1
#
_entry.id   AF-A0A813C3K0-F1
#
_cell.length_a   1.000
_cell.length_b   1.000
_cell.length_c   1.000
_cell.angle_alpha   90.00
_cell.angle_beta   90.00
_cell.angle_gamma   90.00
#
_symmetry.space_group_name_H-M   'P 1'
#
loop_
_entity.id
_entity.type
_entity.pdbx_description
1 polymer ?
#
loop_
_entity_poly.entity_id
_entity_poly.type
_entity_poly.pdbx_seq_one_letter_code
_entity_poly.pdbx_strand_id
1 'polypeptide(L)'
;VARLRFADLEHTWMLLCNAIEIPGSLQEMSGEKCPVTARSGTCPVQPKRAKTEDWLESIVRQVASIVGRPWNGTPEYAELVLNNWYVSPNDITSEDELFVINRQTIQQVHPVCRFLALPDEEWHRKLHILLEAEGGRAVAAAYRSLRAALPARDNDGVGAALNQLAADIDSLTEFQRDQFNQKDCRGEALMISRLRKYSYPDLQMEELAVWIYTEGSSPLLPALHAILGLRKLDGISGPLQEHWQSQGRLCMAESHRQFLDCLESGMSVRAYCLQVWRYLPVETIAALEDAFNNCIEALLRYCSVRQRFVSRVLPRVGHIQTLSAKQENVIRAGRLALLQMRRVADAQRMQCPFRNSDILYNSDTTMLNRVCPSANLHTGARYRTCGSEARSVEDQPTCPQVSISDEQSCVSKDKRAANHKEGTRSWERGTMRWNREARPEVKPEAW
;
A
#
# COMPACT_ATOMS: atom_id res chain seq x y z
N VAL A 1 21.16 4.71 5.55
CA VAL A 1 20.02 4.92 4.62
C VAL A 1 19.32 6.26 4.82
N ALA A 2 19.00 6.70 6.04
CA ALA A 2 18.45 8.06 6.29
C ALA A 2 19.47 9.20 6.02
N ARG A 3 20.74 9.05 6.41
CA ARG A 3 21.84 10.00 6.08
C ARG A 3 22.13 10.11 4.57
N LEU A 4 21.89 9.04 3.80
CA LEU A 4 22.08 9.06 2.34
C LEU A 4 21.04 9.94 1.63
N ARG A 5 19.80 10.04 2.14
CA ARG A 5 18.74 10.82 1.49
C ARG A 5 18.91 12.34 1.62
N PHE A 6 19.50 12.83 2.70
CA PHE A 6 19.79 14.27 2.85
C PHE A 6 20.99 14.67 1.98
N ALA A 7 22.05 13.85 1.97
CA ALA A 7 23.18 14.06 1.06
C ALA A 7 22.74 13.94 -0.41
N ASP A 8 21.83 13.03 -0.77
CA ASP A 8 21.32 12.92 -2.14
C ASP A 8 20.37 14.06 -2.50
N LEU A 9 19.58 14.62 -1.57
CA LEU A 9 18.75 15.79 -1.83
C LEU A 9 19.59 17.07 -1.93
N GLU A 10 20.57 17.27 -1.05
CA GLU A 10 21.53 18.37 -1.18
C GLU A 10 22.41 18.20 -2.43
N HIS A 11 22.84 16.98 -2.76
CA HIS A 11 23.64 16.72 -3.95
C HIS A 11 22.80 16.85 -5.22
N THR A 12 21.54 16.41 -5.22
CA THR A 12 20.61 16.64 -6.36
C THR A 12 20.25 18.11 -6.48
N TRP A 13 20.05 18.82 -5.37
CA TRP A 13 19.81 20.27 -5.35
C TRP A 13 21.05 21.07 -5.77
N MET A 14 22.25 20.66 -5.35
CA MET A 14 23.53 21.25 -5.76
C MET A 14 23.87 20.90 -7.22
N LEU A 15 23.54 19.70 -7.69
CA LEU A 15 23.63 19.33 -9.11
C LEU A 15 22.62 20.10 -9.94
N LEU A 16 21.41 20.36 -9.43
CA LEU A 16 20.46 21.30 -10.04
C LEU A 16 21.04 22.72 -10.09
N CYS A 17 21.58 23.23 -8.99
CA CYS A 17 22.20 24.56 -8.95
C CYS A 17 23.47 24.69 -9.81
N ASN A 18 24.23 23.60 -10.03
CA ASN A 18 25.45 23.59 -10.84
C ASN A 18 25.22 23.23 -12.31
N ALA A 19 24.15 22.50 -12.63
CA ALA A 19 23.77 22.16 -14.01
C ALA A 19 22.89 23.23 -14.66
N ILE A 20 22.27 24.10 -13.86
CA ILE A 20 21.54 25.27 -14.35
C ILE A 20 22.56 26.42 -14.47
N GLU A 21 23.12 26.62 -15.67
CA GLU A 21 23.61 27.94 -16.06
C GLU A 21 22.41 28.88 -16.03
N ILE A 22 22.23 29.63 -14.94
CA ILE A 22 21.22 30.69 -14.87
C ILE A 22 21.64 31.74 -15.92
N PRO A 23 20.84 32.00 -16.97
CA PRO A 23 21.16 33.06 -17.92
C PRO A 23 21.23 34.39 -17.16
N GLY A 24 22.38 35.06 -17.22
CA GLY A 24 22.71 36.26 -16.45
C GLY A 24 21.88 37.52 -16.75
N SER A 25 20.67 37.40 -17.32
CA SER A 25 19.85 38.52 -17.79
C SER A 25 18.58 38.79 -16.96
N LEU A 26 18.42 38.20 -15.77
CA LEU A 26 17.20 38.37 -14.94
C LEU A 26 17.18 39.65 -14.07
N GLN A 27 17.97 40.68 -14.39
CA GLN A 27 18.01 41.93 -13.63
C GLN A 27 17.17 43.08 -14.21
N GLU A 28 16.53 42.90 -15.38
CA GLU A 28 15.76 43.98 -16.05
C GLU A 28 14.30 43.59 -16.34
N MET A 29 13.49 43.25 -15.33
CA MET A 29 12.02 43.24 -15.49
C MET A 29 11.26 43.73 -14.24
N SER A 30 11.66 44.88 -13.69
CA SER A 30 10.83 45.63 -12.73
C SER A 30 10.47 46.99 -13.30
N GLY A 31 9.38 47.05 -14.09
CA GLY A 31 9.08 48.31 -14.79
C GLY A 31 7.71 48.47 -15.43
N GLU A 32 6.66 47.74 -15.04
CA GLU A 32 5.31 48.08 -15.52
C GLU A 32 4.33 48.28 -14.37
N LYS A 33 3.99 49.55 -14.15
CA LYS A 33 2.93 50.00 -13.24
C LYS A 33 1.58 49.65 -13.85
N CYS A 34 0.82 48.79 -13.17
CA CYS A 34 -0.57 48.49 -13.51
C CYS A 34 -1.47 49.68 -13.09
N PRO A 35 -2.21 50.33 -14.01
CA PRO A 35 -3.12 51.41 -13.65
C PRO A 35 -4.43 50.81 -13.11
N VAL A 36 -4.67 50.97 -11.81
CA VAL A 36 -5.96 50.63 -11.18
C VAL A 36 -6.91 51.82 -11.33
N THR A 37 -7.81 51.76 -12.31
CA THR A 37 -9.07 52.53 -12.27
C THR A 37 -10.21 51.60 -11.93
N ALA A 38 -10.71 51.75 -10.70
CA ALA A 38 -11.90 51.10 -10.19
C ALA A 38 -13.16 51.76 -10.77
N ARG A 39 -14.03 50.97 -11.42
CA ARG A 39 -15.52 51.10 -11.43
C ARG A 39 -16.12 50.18 -12.51
N SER A 40 -16.45 48.95 -12.15
CA SER A 40 -17.71 48.25 -12.46
C SER A 40 -17.52 46.76 -12.16
N GLY A 41 -18.52 46.15 -11.55
CA GLY A 41 -18.53 44.74 -11.15
C GLY A 41 -18.26 43.79 -12.31
N THR A 42 -17.74 42.62 -11.95
CA THR A 42 -17.41 41.46 -12.79
C THR A 42 -16.21 41.65 -13.73
N CYS A 43 -15.02 41.30 -13.23
CA CYS A 43 -13.84 41.07 -14.06
C CYS A 43 -13.71 39.55 -14.27
N PRO A 44 -14.07 38.98 -15.43
CA PRO A 44 -13.82 37.59 -15.75
C PRO A 44 -12.42 37.47 -16.35
N VAL A 45 -11.41 38.07 -15.71
CA VAL A 45 -10.03 37.75 -16.06
C VAL A 45 -9.69 36.53 -15.22
N GLN A 46 -10.01 35.36 -15.76
CA GLN A 46 -9.26 34.19 -15.31
C GLN A 46 -7.79 34.53 -15.53
N PRO A 47 -6.94 34.50 -14.49
CA PRO A 47 -5.52 34.68 -14.70
C PRO A 47 -5.11 33.65 -15.74
N LYS A 48 -4.73 34.12 -16.95
CA LYS A 48 -4.01 33.26 -17.89
C LYS A 48 -2.90 32.65 -17.05
N ARG A 49 -2.83 31.32 -16.95
CA ARG A 49 -1.67 30.62 -16.39
C ARG A 49 -0.47 31.36 -16.97
N ALA A 50 0.26 32.11 -16.14
CA ALA A 50 1.57 32.58 -16.54
C ALA A 50 2.23 31.32 -17.05
N LYS A 51 2.67 31.30 -18.32
CA LYS A 51 3.39 30.16 -18.86
C LYS A 51 4.42 29.86 -17.78
N THR A 52 4.26 28.74 -17.08
CA THR A 52 5.30 28.24 -16.20
C THR A 52 6.51 28.29 -17.09
N GLU A 53 7.46 29.16 -16.77
CA GLU A 53 8.45 29.57 -17.75
C GLU A 53 9.05 28.27 -18.32
N ASP A 54 9.03 28.10 -19.65
CA ASP A 54 9.18 26.78 -20.28
C ASP A 54 10.46 26.03 -19.79
N TRP A 55 11.43 26.79 -19.27
CA TRP A 55 12.63 26.30 -18.58
C TRP A 55 12.35 25.54 -17.27
N LEU A 56 11.44 26.00 -16.41
CA LEU A 56 11.12 25.33 -15.14
C LEU A 56 10.44 23.98 -15.40
N GLU A 57 9.51 23.94 -16.35
CA GLU A 57 8.87 22.68 -16.75
C GLU A 57 9.89 21.70 -17.35
N SER A 58 10.85 22.20 -18.13
CA SER A 58 11.97 21.40 -18.64
C SER A 58 12.81 20.80 -17.52
N ILE A 59 13.20 21.59 -16.51
CA ILE A 59 13.96 21.10 -15.35
C ILE A 59 13.18 20.03 -14.60
N VAL A 60 11.90 20.27 -14.30
CA VAL A 60 11.08 19.31 -13.56
C VAL A 60 10.95 18.00 -14.33
N ARG A 61 10.77 18.05 -15.67
CA ARG A 61 10.77 16.84 -16.51
C ARG A 61 12.09 16.09 -16.47
N GLN A 62 13.23 16.80 -16.49
CA GLN A 62 14.55 16.18 -16.38
C GLN A 62 14.72 15.48 -15.03
N VAL A 63 14.38 16.15 -13.92
CA VAL A 63 14.43 15.55 -12.57
C VAL A 63 13.52 14.33 -12.49
N ALA A 64 12.29 14.42 -13.00
CA ALA A 64 11.36 13.30 -13.01
C ALA A 64 11.94 12.10 -13.79
N SER A 65 12.55 12.36 -14.96
CA SER A 65 13.24 11.34 -15.75
C SER A 65 14.40 10.69 -14.99
N ILE A 66 15.22 11.46 -14.29
CA ILE A 66 16.35 10.96 -13.47
C ILE A 66 15.84 10.06 -12.35
N VAL A 67 14.72 10.42 -11.72
CA VAL A 67 14.11 9.66 -10.63
C VAL A 67 13.27 8.47 -11.15
N GLY A 68 13.18 8.30 -12.47
CA GLY A 68 12.43 7.22 -13.10
C GLY A 68 10.92 7.34 -12.94
N ARG A 69 10.39 8.57 -12.91
CA ARG A 69 8.95 8.87 -12.81
C ARG A 69 8.52 9.85 -13.92
N PRO A 70 7.36 9.65 -14.56
CA PRO A 70 6.85 10.63 -15.50
C PRO A 70 6.39 11.91 -14.78
N TRP A 71 6.67 13.08 -15.36
CA TRP A 71 6.06 14.33 -14.92
C TRP A 71 4.74 14.56 -15.66
N ASN A 72 3.63 14.51 -14.92
CA ASN A 72 2.28 14.68 -15.46
C ASN A 72 1.74 16.12 -15.30
N GLY A 73 2.62 17.09 -14.98
CA GLY A 73 2.21 18.49 -14.74
C GLY A 73 1.85 18.80 -13.28
N THR A 74 1.77 17.78 -12.42
CA THR A 74 1.37 17.92 -11.02
C THR A 74 2.23 17.04 -10.10
N PRO A 75 2.50 17.48 -8.85
CA PRO A 75 3.20 16.65 -7.88
C PRO A 75 2.35 15.43 -7.50
N GLU A 76 2.97 14.26 -7.41
CA GLU A 76 2.30 12.99 -7.09
C GLU A 76 2.45 12.63 -5.60
N TYR A 77 1.85 11.51 -5.19
CA TYR A 77 1.86 11.06 -3.80
C TYR A 77 3.27 11.00 -3.20
N ALA A 78 4.28 10.63 -3.99
CA ALA A 78 5.65 10.57 -3.52
C ALA A 78 6.22 11.96 -3.18
N GLU A 79 6.02 12.96 -4.03
CA GLU A 79 6.42 14.36 -3.80
C GLU A 79 5.59 15.03 -2.70
N LEU A 80 4.33 14.60 -2.55
CA LEU A 80 3.38 15.22 -1.66
C LEU A 80 3.41 14.64 -0.24
N VAL A 81 3.83 13.39 -0.08
CA VAL A 81 3.82 12.65 1.19
C VAL A 81 5.19 12.04 1.47
N LEU A 82 5.65 11.08 0.65
CA LEU A 82 6.78 10.22 0.99
C LEU A 82 8.12 10.96 1.11
N ASN A 83 8.32 12.01 0.30
CA ASN A 83 9.51 12.85 0.28
C ASN A 83 9.27 14.23 0.88
N ASN A 84 8.04 14.53 1.34
CA ASN A 84 7.64 15.85 1.79
C ASN A 84 7.71 15.98 3.31
N TRP A 85 8.80 15.54 3.94
CA TRP A 85 8.94 15.65 5.39
C TRP A 85 10.39 15.69 5.84
N TYR A 86 10.58 16.26 7.02
CA TYR A 86 11.85 16.28 7.73
C TYR A 86 11.60 16.13 9.23
N VAL A 87 12.66 15.83 9.98
CA VAL A 87 12.67 15.86 11.45
C VAL A 87 13.64 16.96 11.85
N SER A 88 13.25 17.79 12.82
CA SER A 88 14.15 18.83 13.31
C SER A 88 15.41 18.18 13.90
N PRO A 89 16.63 18.67 13.58
CA PRO A 89 17.85 18.17 14.21
C PRO A 89 17.81 18.22 15.74
N ASN A 90 17.08 19.19 16.30
CA ASN A 90 16.93 19.35 17.76
C ASN A 90 16.05 18.27 18.42
N ASP A 91 15.23 17.56 17.64
CA ASP A 91 14.36 16.50 18.15
C ASP A 91 15.02 15.12 18.10
N ILE A 92 16.20 15.02 17.47
CA ILE A 92 16.98 13.78 17.37
C ILE A 92 17.89 13.69 18.59
N THR A 93 17.50 12.84 19.55
CA THR A 93 18.20 12.71 20.84
C THR A 93 19.58 12.04 20.76
N SER A 94 19.90 11.39 19.63
CA SER A 94 21.18 10.70 19.40
C SER A 94 21.54 10.74 17.92
N GLU A 95 22.77 11.17 17.58
CA GLU A 95 23.25 11.22 16.20
C GLU A 95 23.37 9.84 15.54
N ASP A 96 23.45 8.78 16.35
CA ASP A 96 23.65 7.39 15.89
C ASP A 96 22.34 6.59 15.83
N GLU A 97 21.24 7.09 16.40
CA GLU A 97 19.96 6.37 16.36
C GLU A 97 19.21 6.63 15.04
N LEU A 98 18.83 5.55 14.37
CA LEU A 98 17.96 5.63 13.20
C LEU A 98 16.58 6.13 13.65
N PHE A 99 16.18 7.32 13.19
CA PHE A 99 14.84 7.84 13.45
C PHE A 99 13.78 6.92 12.84
N VAL A 100 12.89 6.38 13.67
CA VAL A 100 11.77 5.55 13.25
C VAL A 100 10.47 6.34 13.37
N ILE A 101 9.78 6.54 12.25
CA ILE A 101 8.44 7.11 12.24
C ILE A 101 7.45 6.08 12.82
N ASN A 102 6.81 6.44 13.92
CA ASN A 102 5.74 5.70 14.58
C ASN A 102 4.77 6.69 15.27
N ARG A 103 3.74 6.17 15.94
CA ARG A 103 2.75 7.00 16.65
C ARG A 103 3.34 7.94 17.70
N GLN A 104 4.44 7.56 18.35
CA GLN A 104 5.10 8.38 19.35
C GLN A 104 5.93 9.51 18.73
N THR A 105 6.59 9.25 17.60
CA THR A 105 7.55 10.18 16.98
C THR A 105 6.94 11.05 15.87
N ILE A 106 5.72 10.75 15.40
CA ILE A 106 5.09 11.50 14.30
C ILE A 106 4.92 13.00 14.58
N GLN A 107 4.89 13.41 15.85
CA GLN A 107 4.79 14.83 16.20
C GLN A 107 6.06 15.62 15.86
N GLN A 108 7.22 14.95 15.82
CA GLN A 108 8.54 15.51 15.47
C GLN A 108 8.77 15.57 13.94
N VAL A 109 7.85 14.99 13.17
CA VAL A 109 7.91 15.01 11.70
C VAL A 109 7.20 16.27 11.19
N HIS A 110 7.83 17.01 10.30
CA HIS A 110 7.29 18.26 9.76
C HIS A 110 7.20 18.19 8.23
N PRO A 111 6.07 18.55 7.61
CA PRO A 111 6.00 18.64 6.16
C PRO A 111 6.93 19.74 5.63
N VAL A 112 7.68 19.45 4.56
CA VAL A 112 8.61 20.44 3.96
C VAL A 112 7.83 21.55 3.24
N CYS A 113 6.85 21.16 2.42
CA CYS A 113 6.02 22.05 1.64
C CYS A 113 4.54 21.88 1.99
N ARG A 114 3.83 23.01 2.09
CA ARG A 114 2.39 23.11 2.33
C ARG A 114 1.80 24.13 1.36
N PHE A 115 0.71 23.78 0.69
CA PHE A 115 0.05 24.68 -0.28
C PHE A 115 -0.93 25.65 0.40
N LEU A 116 -1.64 25.17 1.42
CA LEU A 116 -2.67 25.93 2.12
C LEU A 116 -2.15 26.51 3.44
N ALA A 117 -1.05 25.97 3.97
CA ALA A 117 -0.51 26.31 5.29
C ALA A 117 -1.56 26.20 6.41
N LEU A 118 -2.51 25.26 6.26
CA LEU A 118 -3.56 24.98 7.25
C LEU A 118 -3.13 23.84 8.19
N PRO A 119 -3.54 23.86 9.47
CA PRO A 119 -3.33 22.75 10.39
C PRO A 119 -3.89 21.42 9.88
N ASP A 120 -4.99 21.45 9.12
CA ASP A 120 -5.60 20.25 8.54
C ASP A 120 -4.74 19.64 7.43
N GLU A 121 -4.05 20.47 6.63
CA GLU A 121 -3.10 19.96 5.63
C GLU A 121 -1.93 19.27 6.32
N GLU A 122 -1.36 19.88 7.35
CA GLU A 122 -0.26 19.26 8.11
C GLU A 122 -0.69 17.93 8.75
N TRP A 123 -1.87 17.90 9.39
CA TRP A 123 -2.42 16.68 9.95
C TRP A 123 -2.61 15.59 8.88
N HIS A 124 -3.17 15.94 7.73
CA HIS A 124 -3.40 15.00 6.62
C HIS A 124 -2.07 14.43 6.11
N ARG A 125 -1.04 15.28 5.94
CA ARG A 125 0.30 14.84 5.55
C ARG A 125 0.90 13.88 6.58
N LYS A 126 0.88 14.25 7.86
CA LYS A 126 1.39 13.41 8.97
C LYS A 126 0.69 12.06 9.05
N LEU A 127 -0.64 12.04 8.89
CA LEU A 127 -1.43 10.81 8.83
C LEU A 127 -0.90 9.86 7.74
N HIS A 128 -0.77 10.35 6.51
CA HIS A 128 -0.29 9.52 5.40
C HIS A 128 1.17 9.09 5.56
N ILE A 129 2.06 9.98 6.03
CA ILE A 129 3.46 9.62 6.32
C ILE A 129 3.54 8.47 7.33
N LEU A 130 2.74 8.53 8.40
CA LEU A 130 2.71 7.49 9.42
C LEU A 130 2.15 6.17 8.90
N LEU A 131 1.04 6.23 8.14
CA LEU A 131 0.43 5.04 7.52
C LEU A 131 1.42 4.33 6.58
N GLU A 132 2.17 5.07 5.79
CA GLU A 132 3.21 4.52 4.91
C GLU A 132 4.39 3.94 5.68
N ALA A 133 4.81 4.61 6.76
CA ALA A 133 5.93 4.14 7.57
C ALA A 133 5.58 2.85 8.33
N GLU A 134 4.43 2.79 9.00
CA GLU A 134 3.98 1.59 9.73
C GLU A 134 3.53 0.49 8.76
N GLY A 135 2.73 0.82 7.74
CA GLY A 135 2.24 -0.13 6.74
C GLY A 135 3.36 -0.70 5.87
N GLY A 136 4.32 0.12 5.45
CA GLY A 136 5.50 -0.35 4.72
C GLY A 136 6.33 -1.34 5.53
N ARG A 137 6.51 -1.12 6.85
CA ARG A 137 7.19 -2.07 7.74
C ARG A 137 6.42 -3.38 7.86
N ALA A 138 5.10 -3.32 8.05
CA ALA A 138 4.25 -4.51 8.16
C ALA A 138 4.32 -5.36 6.88
N VAL A 139 4.18 -4.74 5.71
CA VAL A 139 4.28 -5.40 4.41
C VAL A 139 5.67 -6.00 4.19
N ALA A 140 6.74 -5.27 4.50
CA ALA A 140 8.10 -5.77 4.35
C ALA A 140 8.38 -6.95 5.30
N ALA A 141 7.89 -6.90 6.54
CA ALA A 141 8.02 -7.99 7.50
C ALA A 141 7.27 -9.24 7.03
N ALA A 142 6.00 -9.09 6.62
CA ALA A 142 5.20 -10.18 6.09
C ALA A 142 5.85 -10.80 4.83
N TYR A 143 6.35 -9.98 3.91
CA TYR A 143 7.06 -10.47 2.71
C TYR A 143 8.29 -11.30 3.07
N ARG A 144 9.14 -10.83 4.00
CA ARG A 144 10.33 -11.58 4.41
C ARG A 144 9.97 -12.93 5.02
N SER A 145 9.01 -12.96 5.95
CA SER A 145 8.57 -14.19 6.60
C SER A 145 7.97 -15.17 5.61
N LEU A 146 7.10 -14.71 4.71
CA LEU A 146 6.47 -15.54 3.69
C LEU A 146 7.49 -16.05 2.65
N ARG A 147 8.45 -15.22 2.24
CA ARG A 147 9.50 -15.63 1.30
C ARG A 147 10.35 -16.78 1.85
N ALA A 148 10.55 -16.84 3.17
CA ALA A 148 11.24 -17.95 3.83
C ALA A 148 10.31 -19.17 4.01
N ALA A 149 9.08 -18.96 4.49
CA ALA A 149 8.18 -20.04 4.89
C ALA A 149 7.56 -20.80 3.70
N LEU A 150 7.19 -20.11 2.62
CA LEU A 150 6.48 -20.71 1.48
C LEU A 150 7.32 -21.80 0.77
N PRO A 151 8.59 -21.58 0.38
CA PRO A 151 9.40 -22.61 -0.26
C PRO A 151 9.72 -23.79 0.68
N ALA A 152 9.86 -23.52 1.98
CA ALA A 152 10.11 -24.51 3.02
C ALA A 152 8.87 -25.35 3.37
N ARG A 153 7.69 -24.96 2.88
CA ARG A 153 6.38 -25.51 3.28
C ARG A 153 6.14 -25.45 4.79
N ASP A 154 6.67 -24.42 5.43
CA ASP A 154 6.48 -24.15 6.85
C ASP A 154 5.10 -23.52 7.08
N ASN A 155 4.08 -24.36 7.25
CA ASN A 155 2.69 -23.91 7.40
C ASN A 155 2.49 -23.07 8.65
N ASP A 156 3.21 -23.37 9.73
CA ASP A 156 3.14 -22.61 10.98
C ASP A 156 3.75 -21.22 10.79
N GLY A 157 4.90 -21.15 10.11
CA GLY A 157 5.52 -19.88 9.71
C GLY A 157 4.64 -19.05 8.79
N VAL A 158 3.95 -19.67 7.82
CA VAL A 158 2.97 -18.99 6.95
C VAL A 158 1.81 -18.46 7.78
N GLY A 159 1.22 -19.28 8.65
CA GLY A 159 0.11 -18.88 9.52
C GLY A 159 0.47 -17.74 10.48
N ALA A 160 1.66 -17.80 11.10
CA ALA A 160 2.17 -16.76 11.98
C ALA A 160 2.39 -15.44 11.23
N ALA A 161 3.00 -15.48 10.04
CA ALA A 161 3.20 -14.29 9.20
C ALA A 161 1.89 -13.63 8.79
N LEU A 162 0.86 -14.42 8.46
CA LEU A 162 -0.47 -13.92 8.12
C LEU A 162 -1.18 -13.29 9.31
N ASN A 163 -1.18 -13.96 10.47
CA ASN A 163 -1.80 -13.39 11.67
C ASN A 163 -1.12 -12.08 12.11
N GLN A 164 0.21 -12.00 12.00
CA GLN A 164 0.93 -10.75 12.27
C GLN A 164 0.52 -9.66 11.26
N LEU A 165 0.49 -9.98 9.96
CA LEU A 165 0.06 -9.02 8.93
C LEU A 165 -1.38 -8.54 9.18
N ALA A 166 -2.29 -9.43 9.57
CA ALA A 166 -3.67 -9.07 9.90
C ALA A 166 -3.73 -8.11 11.09
N ALA A 167 -2.99 -8.39 12.16
CA ALA A 167 -2.89 -7.53 13.34
C ALA A 167 -2.31 -6.14 13.00
N ASP A 168 -1.29 -6.10 12.14
CA ASP A 168 -0.70 -4.84 11.69
C ASP A 168 -1.70 -4.00 10.86
N ILE A 169 -2.45 -4.64 9.94
CA ILE A 169 -3.50 -3.95 9.15
C ILE A 169 -4.62 -3.44 10.05
N ASP A 170 -5.05 -4.22 11.04
CA ASP A 170 -6.07 -3.78 12.00
C ASP A 170 -5.58 -2.60 12.83
N SER A 171 -4.34 -2.65 13.31
CA SER A 171 -3.71 -1.56 14.05
C SER A 171 -3.69 -0.26 13.22
N LEU A 172 -3.35 -0.32 11.94
CA LEU A 172 -3.41 0.83 11.01
C LEU A 172 -4.84 1.33 10.81
N THR A 173 -5.78 0.39 10.66
CA THR A 173 -7.20 0.69 10.44
C THR A 173 -7.82 1.41 11.64
N GLU A 174 -7.51 0.96 12.86
CA GLU A 174 -7.94 1.58 14.11
C GLU A 174 -7.35 2.97 14.25
N PHE A 175 -6.04 3.12 14.03
CA PHE A 175 -5.39 4.42 14.05
C PHE A 175 -6.03 5.41 13.08
N GLN A 176 -6.22 5.00 11.82
CA GLN A 176 -6.85 5.85 10.81
C GLN A 176 -8.29 6.25 11.20
N ARG A 177 -9.07 5.30 11.75
CA ARG A 177 -10.42 5.56 12.25
C ARG A 177 -10.42 6.57 13.40
N ASP A 178 -9.51 6.42 14.35
CA ASP A 178 -9.40 7.32 15.51
C ASP A 178 -9.02 8.73 15.07
N GLN A 179 -8.07 8.86 14.13
CA GLN A 179 -7.70 10.15 13.56
C GLN A 179 -8.89 10.86 12.90
N PHE A 180 -9.73 10.12 12.18
CA PHE A 180 -10.95 10.69 11.56
C PHE A 180 -12.04 11.04 12.58
N ASN A 181 -12.16 10.28 13.66
CA ASN A 181 -13.14 10.55 14.72
C ASN A 181 -12.77 11.80 15.53
N GLN A 182 -11.49 12.16 15.60
CA GLN A 182 -11.01 13.33 16.34
C GLN A 182 -11.15 14.66 15.56
N LYS A 183 -11.40 14.61 14.25
CA LYS A 183 -11.43 15.80 13.36
C LYS A 183 -12.85 16.19 12.94
N ASP A 184 -13.07 17.49 12.67
CA ASP A 184 -14.31 17.98 12.04
C ASP A 184 -14.30 17.65 10.53
N CYS A 185 -15.34 16.96 10.06
CA CYS A 185 -15.49 16.56 8.66
C CYS A 185 -15.51 17.74 7.68
N ARG A 186 -15.98 18.91 8.12
CA ARG A 186 -16.05 20.10 7.27
C ARG A 186 -14.68 20.66 6.95
N GLY A 187 -13.74 20.59 7.89
CA GLY A 187 -12.35 21.04 7.71
C GLY A 187 -11.65 20.22 6.63
N GLU A 188 -11.79 18.90 6.68
CA GLU A 188 -11.19 17.97 5.72
C GLU A 188 -11.74 18.15 4.31
N ALA A 189 -13.06 18.26 4.16
CA ALA A 189 -13.69 18.47 2.86
C ALA A 189 -13.26 19.80 2.22
N LEU A 190 -13.19 20.87 3.03
CA LEU A 190 -12.70 22.18 2.58
C LEU A 190 -11.22 22.13 2.20
N MET A 191 -10.40 21.45 3.01
CA MET A 191 -8.97 21.25 2.74
C MET A 191 -8.77 20.51 1.41
N ILE A 192 -9.41 19.35 1.21
CA ILE A 192 -9.31 18.58 -0.05
C ILE A 192 -9.79 19.42 -1.24
N SER A 193 -10.91 20.13 -1.10
CA SER A 193 -11.44 21.02 -2.15
C SER A 193 -10.45 22.11 -2.56
N ARG A 194 -9.71 22.69 -1.60
CA ARG A 194 -8.69 23.71 -1.86
C ARG A 194 -7.40 23.10 -2.40
N LEU A 195 -6.94 21.98 -1.83
CA LEU A 195 -5.72 21.29 -2.22
C LEU A 195 -5.81 20.76 -3.65
N ARG A 196 -7.00 20.32 -4.08
CA ARG A 196 -7.26 19.88 -5.46
C ARG A 196 -6.75 20.87 -6.50
N LYS A 197 -6.86 22.17 -6.27
CA LYS A 197 -6.42 23.20 -7.24
C LYS A 197 -4.91 23.18 -7.50
N TYR A 198 -4.13 22.66 -6.55
CA TYR A 198 -2.67 22.63 -6.60
C TYR A 198 -2.14 21.26 -6.97
N SER A 199 -2.73 20.21 -6.37
CA SER A 199 -2.24 18.85 -6.55
C SER A 199 -2.93 18.12 -7.70
N TYR A 200 -4.19 18.43 -8.00
CA TYR A 200 -5.02 17.69 -8.96
C TYR A 200 -5.98 18.60 -9.76
N PRO A 201 -5.47 19.66 -10.42
CA PRO A 201 -6.31 20.60 -11.16
C PRO A 201 -7.13 19.92 -12.26
N ASP A 202 -6.60 18.87 -12.86
CA ASP A 202 -7.16 18.25 -14.07
C ASP A 202 -7.96 16.96 -13.79
N LEU A 203 -7.87 16.41 -12.58
CA LEU A 203 -8.64 15.20 -12.22
C LEU A 203 -10.12 15.50 -12.08
N GLN A 204 -10.96 14.67 -12.68
CA GLN A 204 -12.40 14.63 -12.44
C GLN A 204 -12.70 14.24 -10.99
N MET A 205 -13.93 14.48 -10.54
CA MET A 205 -14.31 14.20 -9.15
C MET A 205 -14.20 12.71 -8.81
N GLU A 206 -14.54 11.84 -9.77
CA GLU A 206 -14.46 10.40 -9.66
C GLU A 206 -13.00 9.93 -9.60
N GLU A 207 -12.14 10.47 -10.45
CA GLU A 207 -10.71 10.18 -10.48
C GLU A 207 -10.03 10.63 -9.18
N LEU A 208 -10.38 11.83 -8.68
CA LEU A 208 -9.91 12.31 -7.38
C LEU A 208 -10.39 11.40 -6.24
N ALA A 209 -11.62 10.90 -6.30
CA ALA A 209 -12.14 9.98 -5.31
C ALA A 209 -11.38 8.65 -5.30
N VAL A 210 -11.04 8.12 -6.49
CA VAL A 210 -10.16 6.94 -6.64
C VAL A 210 -8.75 7.24 -6.13
N TRP A 211 -8.19 8.40 -6.46
CA TRP A 211 -6.87 8.82 -6.01
C TRP A 211 -6.83 8.88 -4.47
N ILE A 212 -7.81 9.52 -3.82
CA ILE A 212 -7.90 9.55 -2.35
C ILE A 212 -8.10 8.14 -1.79
N TYR A 213 -8.96 7.34 -2.40
CA TYR A 213 -9.22 5.97 -1.97
C TYR A 213 -7.96 5.11 -2.02
N THR A 214 -7.11 5.28 -3.04
CA THR A 214 -5.88 4.51 -3.26
C THR A 214 -4.62 5.16 -2.69
N GLU A 215 -4.74 6.35 -2.08
CA GLU A 215 -3.59 7.15 -1.64
C GLU A 215 -2.63 7.47 -2.80
N GLY A 216 -3.21 7.86 -3.93
CA GLY A 216 -2.48 8.17 -5.15
C GLY A 216 -1.65 7.00 -5.63
N SER A 217 -0.33 7.18 -5.66
CA SER A 217 0.65 6.17 -6.05
C SER A 217 1.25 5.42 -4.85
N SER A 218 0.53 5.31 -3.73
CA SER A 218 0.94 4.45 -2.61
C SER A 218 1.11 2.99 -3.05
N PRO A 219 2.24 2.33 -2.75
CA PRO A 219 2.41 0.90 -3.02
C PRO A 219 1.74 0.00 -1.98
N LEU A 220 1.25 0.56 -0.86
CA LEU A 220 0.79 -0.21 0.30
C LEU A 220 -0.38 -1.14 -0.03
N LEU A 221 -1.47 -0.57 -0.57
CA LEU A 221 -2.66 -1.36 -0.93
C LEU A 221 -2.38 -2.37 -2.07
N PRO A 222 -1.67 -2.00 -3.16
CA PRO A 222 -1.19 -2.96 -4.15
C PRO A 222 -0.38 -4.12 -3.56
N ALA A 223 0.54 -3.84 -2.62
CA ALA A 223 1.38 -4.87 -2.02
C ALA A 223 0.57 -5.85 -1.18
N LEU A 224 -0.40 -5.36 -0.39
CA LEU A 224 -1.33 -6.21 0.38
C LEU A 224 -2.12 -7.15 -0.54
N HIS A 225 -2.64 -6.62 -1.66
CA HIS A 225 -3.32 -7.43 -2.65
C HIS A 225 -2.39 -8.48 -3.30
N ALA A 226 -1.15 -8.11 -3.62
CA ALA A 226 -0.18 -9.01 -4.24
C ALA A 226 0.23 -10.16 -3.31
N ILE A 227 0.49 -9.87 -2.03
CA ILE A 227 0.82 -10.87 -0.99
C ILE A 227 -0.31 -11.89 -0.85
N LEU A 228 -1.54 -11.42 -0.72
CA LEU A 228 -2.72 -12.27 -0.53
C LEU A 228 -3.18 -12.97 -1.82
N GLY A 229 -2.56 -12.69 -2.97
CA GLY A 229 -2.94 -13.29 -4.24
C GLY A 229 -4.29 -12.81 -4.77
N LEU A 230 -4.68 -11.57 -4.43
CA LEU A 230 -5.88 -10.89 -4.89
C LEU A 230 -5.64 -10.13 -6.20
N ARG A 231 -4.78 -10.69 -7.07
CA ARG A 231 -4.07 -9.96 -8.14
C ARG A 231 -4.93 -9.49 -9.31
N LYS A 232 -6.24 -9.74 -9.26
CA LYS A 232 -7.12 -9.46 -10.38
C LYS A 232 -8.42 -8.91 -9.82
N LEU A 233 -8.57 -7.59 -9.94
CA LEU A 233 -9.88 -6.97 -10.07
C LEU A 233 -10.51 -7.37 -11.43
N ASP A 234 -10.35 -8.63 -11.87
CA ASP A 234 -10.89 -9.13 -13.13
C ASP A 234 -12.41 -8.99 -13.05
N GLY A 235 -12.97 -8.17 -13.93
CA GLY A 235 -14.38 -7.81 -13.93
C GLY A 235 -14.73 -6.48 -13.24
N ILE A 236 -13.77 -5.77 -12.65
CA ILE A 236 -13.97 -4.39 -12.20
C ILE A 236 -13.45 -3.44 -13.26
N SER A 237 -14.27 -3.16 -14.29
CA SER A 237 -13.98 -2.05 -15.18
C SER A 237 -14.15 -0.69 -14.47
N GLY A 238 -13.35 0.29 -14.87
CA GLY A 238 -13.50 1.70 -14.52
C GLY A 238 -12.25 2.36 -13.93
N PRO A 239 -12.39 3.60 -13.42
CA PRO A 239 -11.26 4.45 -13.02
C PRO A 239 -10.34 3.82 -11.97
N LEU A 240 -10.90 2.99 -11.07
CA LEU A 240 -10.11 2.29 -10.06
C LEU A 240 -9.14 1.27 -10.66
N GLN A 241 -9.59 0.49 -11.65
CA GLN A 241 -8.74 -0.49 -12.33
C GLN A 241 -7.70 0.22 -13.19
N GLU A 242 -8.11 1.25 -13.94
CA GLU A 242 -7.21 2.04 -14.78
C GLU A 242 -6.11 2.69 -13.95
N HIS A 243 -6.47 3.33 -12.83
CA HIS A 243 -5.52 3.93 -11.90
C HIS A 243 -4.55 2.89 -11.35
N TRP A 244 -5.04 1.73 -10.91
CA TRP A 244 -4.19 0.69 -10.32
C TRP A 244 -3.24 0.05 -11.34
N GLN A 245 -3.72 -0.22 -12.56
CA GLN A 245 -2.94 -0.93 -13.57
C GLN A 245 -1.97 -0.04 -14.34
N SER A 246 -2.29 1.24 -14.51
CA SER A 246 -1.50 2.16 -15.36
C SER A 246 -0.93 3.32 -14.56
N GLN A 247 -1.76 4.31 -14.24
CA GLN A 247 -1.32 5.62 -13.76
C GLN A 247 -0.61 5.55 -12.41
N GLY A 248 -1.22 4.89 -11.41
CA GLY A 248 -0.70 4.79 -10.06
C GLY A 248 0.68 4.12 -10.01
N ARG A 249 0.88 3.03 -10.78
CA ARG A 249 2.18 2.34 -10.84
C ARG A 249 3.25 3.19 -11.50
N LEU A 250 2.95 3.83 -12.63
CA LEU A 250 3.93 4.67 -13.34
C LEU A 250 4.43 5.82 -12.46
N CYS A 251 3.56 6.37 -11.59
CA CYS A 251 3.89 7.43 -10.65
C CYS A 251 4.60 6.95 -9.36
N MET A 252 4.80 5.64 -9.15
CA MET A 252 5.59 5.12 -8.03
C MET A 252 7.08 5.32 -8.24
N ALA A 253 7.88 5.34 -7.17
CA ALA A 253 9.32 5.20 -7.29
C ALA A 253 9.69 3.84 -7.91
N GLU A 254 10.81 3.79 -8.64
CA GLU A 254 11.23 2.55 -9.32
C GLU A 254 11.39 1.37 -8.36
N SER A 255 12.00 1.60 -7.20
CA SER A 255 12.17 0.57 -6.16
C SER A 255 10.83 0.02 -5.65
N HIS A 256 9.78 0.83 -5.59
CA HIS A 256 8.44 0.38 -5.19
C HIS A 256 7.80 -0.47 -6.30
N ARG A 257 7.98 -0.09 -7.58
CA ARG A 257 7.51 -0.89 -8.72
C ARG A 257 8.20 -2.26 -8.73
N GLN A 258 9.53 -2.27 -8.64
CA GLN A 258 10.32 -3.51 -8.59
C GLN A 258 9.90 -4.40 -7.42
N PHE A 259 9.61 -3.81 -6.25
CA PHE A 259 9.09 -4.55 -5.10
C PHE A 259 7.72 -5.19 -5.39
N LEU A 260 6.80 -4.47 -6.01
CA LEU A 260 5.51 -5.01 -6.43
C LEU A 260 5.69 -6.11 -7.49
N ASP A 261 6.57 -5.93 -8.47
CA ASP A 261 6.86 -6.93 -9.49
C ASP A 261 7.46 -8.21 -8.87
N CYS A 262 8.30 -8.08 -7.83
CA CYS A 262 8.80 -9.20 -7.04
C CYS A 262 7.67 -9.91 -6.29
N LEU A 263 6.75 -9.16 -5.68
CA LEU A 263 5.58 -9.73 -5.01
C LEU A 263 4.67 -10.45 -6.00
N GLU A 264 4.55 -9.95 -7.23
CA GLU A 264 3.64 -10.44 -8.26
C GLU A 264 4.20 -11.58 -9.13
N SER A 265 5.51 -11.68 -9.27
CA SER A 265 6.16 -12.83 -9.88
C SER A 265 6.26 -14.01 -8.91
N GLY A 266 6.30 -13.74 -7.60
CA GLY A 266 6.37 -14.77 -6.56
C GLY A 266 5.08 -15.59 -6.37
N MET A 267 5.22 -16.71 -5.67
CA MET A 267 4.09 -17.52 -5.19
C MET A 267 3.28 -16.71 -4.17
N SER A 268 2.02 -16.42 -4.48
CA SER A 268 1.11 -15.79 -3.52
C SER A 268 0.67 -16.77 -2.45
N VAL A 269 0.26 -16.25 -1.28
CA VAL A 269 -0.28 -17.08 -0.19
C VAL A 269 -1.48 -17.89 -0.66
N ARG A 270 -2.39 -17.28 -1.42
CA ARG A 270 -3.54 -17.97 -2.00
C ARG A 270 -3.11 -19.12 -2.92
N ALA A 271 -2.14 -18.89 -3.79
CA ALA A 271 -1.61 -19.93 -4.68
C ALA A 271 -0.93 -21.07 -3.90
N TYR A 272 -0.20 -20.73 -2.83
CA TYR A 272 0.39 -21.71 -1.92
C TYR A 272 -0.69 -22.58 -1.25
N CYS A 273 -1.69 -21.96 -0.61
CA CYS A 273 -2.81 -22.69 0.00
C CYS A 273 -3.50 -23.61 -1.02
N LEU A 274 -3.70 -23.12 -2.26
CA LEU A 274 -4.24 -23.88 -3.40
C LEU A 274 -3.36 -25.06 -3.86
N GLN A 275 -2.07 -25.02 -3.57
CA GLN A 275 -1.14 -26.10 -3.93
C GLN A 275 -1.02 -27.15 -2.81
N VAL A 276 -0.92 -26.72 -1.55
CA VAL A 276 -0.59 -27.63 -0.44
C VAL A 276 -1.79 -28.31 0.20
N TRP A 277 -3.01 -27.77 0.06
CA TRP A 277 -4.20 -28.26 0.77
C TRP A 277 -4.47 -29.75 0.65
N ARG A 278 -4.10 -30.40 -0.46
CA ARG A 278 -4.32 -31.84 -0.69
C ARG A 278 -3.50 -32.73 0.25
N TYR A 279 -2.40 -32.21 0.78
CA TYR A 279 -1.38 -32.96 1.48
C TYR A 279 -1.32 -32.63 2.99
N LEU A 280 -2.18 -31.72 3.46
CA LEU A 280 -2.16 -31.26 4.84
C LEU A 280 -3.24 -31.93 5.70
N PRO A 281 -2.98 -32.09 7.01
CA PRO A 281 -4.01 -32.43 7.99
C PRO A 281 -5.15 -31.40 8.00
N VAL A 282 -6.34 -31.81 8.44
CA VAL A 282 -7.53 -30.92 8.49
C VAL A 282 -7.26 -29.72 9.38
N GLU A 283 -6.56 -29.95 10.49
CA GLU A 283 -6.25 -28.96 11.51
C GLU A 283 -5.34 -27.87 10.94
N THR A 284 -4.30 -28.26 10.19
CA THR A 284 -3.39 -27.31 9.53
C THR A 284 -4.10 -26.52 8.43
N ILE A 285 -5.00 -27.16 7.67
CA ILE A 285 -5.81 -26.48 6.66
C ILE A 285 -6.71 -25.43 7.33
N ALA A 286 -7.39 -25.79 8.41
CA ALA A 286 -8.26 -24.88 9.15
C ALA A 286 -7.46 -23.68 9.71
N ALA A 287 -6.29 -23.92 10.29
CA ALA A 287 -5.43 -22.86 10.82
C ALA A 287 -4.94 -21.89 9.73
N LEU A 288 -4.52 -22.40 8.56
CA LEU A 288 -4.13 -21.57 7.42
C LEU A 288 -5.31 -20.80 6.82
N GLU A 289 -6.48 -21.44 6.74
CA GLU A 289 -7.71 -20.82 6.27
C GLU A 289 -8.13 -19.67 7.19
N ASP A 290 -8.11 -19.87 8.51
CA ASP A 290 -8.42 -18.86 9.50
C ASP A 290 -7.44 -17.69 9.43
N ALA A 291 -6.13 -17.96 9.37
CA ALA A 291 -5.11 -16.91 9.26
C ALA A 291 -5.25 -16.08 7.97
N PHE A 292 -5.50 -16.74 6.83
CA PHE A 292 -5.75 -16.04 5.56
C PHE A 292 -7.03 -15.20 5.63
N ASN A 293 -8.11 -15.76 6.16
CA ASN A 293 -9.38 -15.06 6.29
C ASN A 293 -9.27 -13.86 7.25
N ASN A 294 -8.46 -13.95 8.31
CA ASN A 294 -8.16 -12.82 9.19
C ASN A 294 -7.51 -11.66 8.42
N CYS A 295 -6.54 -11.93 7.54
CA CYS A 295 -5.97 -10.89 6.67
C CYS A 295 -7.01 -10.27 5.73
N ILE A 296 -7.88 -11.09 5.15
CA ILE A 296 -8.95 -10.64 4.25
C ILE A 296 -9.91 -9.71 4.98
N GLU A 297 -10.35 -10.08 6.18
CA GLU A 297 -11.26 -9.28 7.00
C GLU A 297 -10.59 -7.98 7.48
N ALA A 298 -9.31 -8.02 7.87
CA ALA A 298 -8.54 -6.82 8.22
C ALA A 298 -8.42 -5.87 7.01
N LEU A 299 -8.11 -6.39 5.83
CA LEU A 299 -8.04 -5.61 4.59
C LEU A 299 -9.40 -5.01 4.22
N LEU A 300 -10.51 -5.74 4.37
CA LEU A 300 -11.85 -5.22 4.16
C LEU A 300 -12.18 -4.06 5.11
N ARG A 301 -11.81 -4.17 6.38
CA ARG A 301 -11.97 -3.08 7.36
C ARG A 301 -11.15 -1.86 6.98
N TYR A 302 -9.91 -2.06 6.55
CA TYR A 302 -9.03 -1.00 6.06
C TYR A 302 -9.63 -0.26 4.86
N CYS A 303 -10.04 -1.01 3.82
CA CYS A 303 -10.74 -0.49 2.65
C CYS A 303 -12.03 0.26 3.02
N SER A 304 -12.81 -0.25 3.99
CA SER A 304 -14.05 0.38 4.45
C SER A 304 -13.80 1.73 5.13
N VAL A 305 -12.75 1.85 5.96
CA VAL A 305 -12.38 3.12 6.60
C VAL A 305 -11.99 4.16 5.54
N ARG A 306 -11.23 3.77 4.52
CA ARG A 306 -10.85 4.64 3.40
C ARG A 306 -12.06 5.07 2.57
N GLN A 307 -12.99 4.16 2.32
CA GLN A 307 -14.24 4.48 1.64
C GLN A 307 -15.08 5.51 2.41
N ARG A 308 -15.14 5.39 3.73
CA ARG A 308 -15.81 6.37 4.60
C ARG A 308 -15.12 7.73 4.53
N PHE A 309 -13.78 7.75 4.49
CA PHE A 309 -13.03 8.99 4.31
C PHE A 309 -13.39 9.68 2.99
N VAL A 310 -13.40 8.95 1.88
CA VAL A 310 -13.82 9.51 0.58
C VAL A 310 -15.25 10.05 0.63
N SER A 311 -16.17 9.28 1.20
CA SER A 311 -17.58 9.71 1.34
C SER A 311 -17.74 10.96 2.20
N ARG A 312 -16.83 11.15 3.17
CA ARG A 312 -16.80 12.32 4.06
C ARG A 312 -16.25 13.56 3.37
N VAL A 313 -15.16 13.43 2.60
CA VAL A 313 -14.51 14.58 1.94
C VAL A 313 -15.07 14.90 0.56
N LEU A 314 -15.71 13.94 -0.12
CA LEU A 314 -16.35 14.07 -1.44
C LEU A 314 -17.78 13.48 -1.43
N PRO A 315 -18.74 14.04 -0.65
CA PRO A 315 -20.07 13.44 -0.45
C PRO A 315 -20.93 13.35 -1.72
N ARG A 316 -20.55 14.05 -2.80
CA ARG A 316 -21.27 14.03 -4.08
C ARG A 316 -20.88 12.87 -5.00
N VAL A 317 -19.82 12.12 -4.67
CA VAL A 317 -19.33 11.02 -5.52
C VAL A 317 -20.00 9.71 -5.11
N GLY A 318 -21.26 9.52 -5.51
CA GLY A 318 -22.02 8.31 -5.20
C GLY A 318 -21.44 7.03 -5.84
N HIS A 319 -20.79 7.15 -7.01
CA HIS A 319 -20.21 6.02 -7.74
C HIS A 319 -19.03 5.36 -7.03
N ILE A 320 -18.35 6.02 -6.08
CA ILE A 320 -17.31 5.31 -5.36
C ILE A 320 -17.88 4.20 -4.47
N GLN A 321 -19.14 4.30 -4.03
CA GLN A 321 -19.79 3.24 -3.27
C GLN A 321 -19.93 1.97 -4.10
N THR A 322 -20.21 2.10 -5.40
CA THR A 322 -20.30 0.95 -6.31
C THR A 322 -18.92 0.37 -6.63
N LEU A 323 -17.89 1.22 -6.79
CA LEU A 323 -16.49 0.76 -6.95
C LEU A 323 -16.00 0.00 -5.71
N SER A 324 -16.26 0.54 -4.51
CA SER A 324 -15.95 -0.11 -3.25
C SER A 324 -16.70 -1.43 -3.10
N ALA A 325 -17.97 -1.51 -3.50
CA ALA A 325 -18.73 -2.75 -3.46
C ALA A 325 -18.14 -3.81 -4.40
N LYS A 326 -17.70 -3.41 -5.61
CA LYS A 326 -17.02 -4.31 -6.54
C LYS A 326 -15.69 -4.81 -5.97
N GLN A 327 -14.89 -3.93 -5.40
CA GLN A 327 -13.62 -4.32 -4.77
C GLN A 327 -13.83 -5.22 -3.56
N GLU A 328 -14.79 -4.89 -2.71
CA GLU A 328 -15.22 -5.72 -1.59
C GLU A 328 -15.66 -7.10 -2.07
N ASN A 329 -16.40 -7.19 -3.18
CA ASN A 329 -16.76 -8.48 -3.77
C ASN A 329 -15.55 -9.28 -4.23
N VAL A 330 -14.52 -8.65 -4.81
CA VAL A 330 -13.26 -9.33 -5.17
C VAL A 330 -12.52 -9.84 -3.95
N ILE A 331 -12.42 -9.01 -2.90
CA ILE A 331 -11.76 -9.38 -1.64
C ILE A 331 -12.54 -10.52 -0.95
N ARG A 332 -13.87 -10.45 -0.90
CA ARG A 332 -14.76 -11.50 -0.38
C ARG A 332 -14.71 -12.78 -1.22
N ALA A 333 -14.56 -12.68 -2.54
CA ALA A 333 -14.34 -13.85 -3.39
C ALA A 333 -13.03 -14.56 -3.04
N GLY A 334 -12.01 -13.82 -2.60
CA GLY A 334 -10.78 -14.37 -2.02
C GLY A 334 -11.06 -15.30 -0.83
N ARG A 335 -11.91 -14.87 0.11
CA ARG A 335 -12.37 -15.69 1.25
C ARG A 335 -13.10 -16.96 0.81
N LEU A 336 -14.00 -16.84 -0.19
CA LEU A 336 -14.77 -17.98 -0.68
C LEU A 336 -13.91 -19.03 -1.40
N ALA A 337 -12.77 -18.63 -1.98
CA ALA A 337 -11.89 -19.55 -2.70
C ALA A 337 -11.37 -20.68 -1.80
N LEU A 338 -10.93 -20.38 -0.57
CA LEU A 338 -10.44 -21.41 0.36
C LEU A 338 -11.58 -22.33 0.84
N LEU A 339 -12.76 -21.77 1.12
CA LEU A 339 -13.95 -22.55 1.48
C LEU A 339 -14.37 -23.52 0.37
N GLN A 340 -14.34 -23.08 -0.88
CA GLN A 340 -14.64 -23.93 -2.04
C GLN A 340 -13.64 -25.09 -2.13
N MET A 341 -12.36 -24.85 -1.85
CA MET A 341 -11.34 -25.90 -1.85
C MET A 341 -11.59 -26.94 -0.77
N ARG A 342 -11.94 -26.52 0.45
CA ARG A 342 -12.28 -27.43 1.54
C ARG A 342 -13.43 -28.36 1.16
N ARG A 343 -14.48 -27.83 0.54
CA ARG A 343 -15.62 -28.63 0.05
C ARG A 343 -15.19 -29.68 -0.98
N VAL A 344 -14.30 -29.32 -1.90
CA VAL A 344 -13.76 -30.26 -2.88
C VAL A 344 -12.89 -31.33 -2.20
N ALA A 345 -12.11 -30.96 -1.18
CA ALA A 345 -11.29 -31.88 -0.39
C ALA A 345 -12.15 -32.91 0.36
N ASP A 346 -13.18 -32.43 1.04
CA ASP A 346 -14.10 -33.28 1.79
C ASP A 346 -14.85 -34.22 0.85
N ALA A 347 -15.29 -33.73 -0.32
CA ALA A 347 -15.92 -34.56 -1.34
C ALA A 347 -14.98 -35.64 -1.90
N GLN A 348 -13.71 -35.32 -2.17
CA GLN A 348 -12.72 -36.29 -2.64
C GLN A 348 -12.40 -37.37 -1.60
N ARG A 349 -12.32 -36.99 -0.32
CA ARG A 349 -12.14 -37.95 0.79
C ARG A 349 -13.34 -38.87 0.95
N MET A 350 -14.56 -38.37 0.78
CA MET A 350 -15.77 -39.19 0.79
C MET A 350 -15.86 -40.14 -0.41
N GLN A 351 -15.33 -39.75 -1.57
CA GLN A 351 -15.33 -40.58 -2.79
C GLN A 351 -14.25 -41.66 -2.80
N CYS A 352 -13.22 -41.55 -1.95
CA CYS A 352 -12.22 -42.59 -1.73
C CYS A 352 -12.35 -43.16 -0.31
N PRO A 353 -13.44 -43.88 0.02
CA PRO A 353 -13.56 -44.52 1.31
C PRO A 353 -12.47 -45.58 1.39
N PHE A 354 -11.44 -45.32 2.19
CA PHE A 354 -10.48 -46.30 2.70
C PHE A 354 -10.15 -47.45 1.72
N ARG A 355 -9.25 -47.20 0.75
CA ARG A 355 -8.30 -48.27 0.42
C ARG A 355 -7.41 -48.39 1.66
N ASN A 356 -7.79 -49.29 2.57
CA ASN A 356 -7.05 -49.61 3.78
C ASN A 356 -5.56 -49.60 3.50
N SER A 357 -4.87 -48.67 4.14
CA SER A 357 -3.44 -48.70 4.36
C SER A 357 -3.11 -49.80 5.36
N ASP A 358 -3.31 -51.05 4.94
CA ASP A 358 -2.58 -52.22 5.43
C ASP A 358 -1.23 -52.35 4.71
N ILE A 359 -0.72 -51.26 4.11
CA ILE A 359 0.68 -51.19 3.70
C ILE A 359 1.48 -50.90 4.97
N LEU A 360 1.75 -52.01 5.66
CA LEU A 360 2.82 -52.22 6.60
C LEU A 360 4.00 -51.27 6.31
N TYR A 361 4.41 -50.57 7.36
CA TYR A 361 5.76 -50.03 7.53
C TYR A 361 6.79 -51.12 7.20
N ASN A 362 7.18 -51.23 5.93
CA ASN A 362 8.49 -51.77 5.57
C ASN A 362 9.42 -50.56 5.46
N SER A 363 10.07 -50.29 6.58
CA SER A 363 11.35 -49.63 6.64
C SER A 363 12.34 -50.42 5.77
N ASP A 364 12.43 -50.09 4.48
CA ASP A 364 13.66 -50.33 3.75
C ASP A 364 13.94 -49.19 2.78
N THR A 365 15.02 -48.52 3.13
CA THR A 365 15.77 -47.55 2.37
C THR A 365 16.28 -48.20 1.08
N THR A 366 16.46 -47.39 0.03
CA THR A 366 17.08 -47.69 -1.29
C THR A 366 16.19 -48.31 -2.37
N MET A 367 15.91 -47.51 -3.41
CA MET A 367 16.01 -47.84 -4.86
C MET A 367 15.16 -46.85 -5.70
N LEU A 368 15.69 -45.65 -5.92
CA LEU A 368 15.28 -44.80 -7.04
C LEU A 368 16.22 -45.10 -8.21
N ASN A 369 15.84 -46.04 -9.08
CA ASN A 369 16.30 -46.13 -10.47
C ASN A 369 15.55 -47.24 -11.22
N ARG A 370 14.61 -46.86 -12.09
CA ARG A 370 14.16 -47.55 -13.33
C ARG A 370 13.05 -46.69 -13.96
N VAL A 371 13.36 -45.91 -15.00
CA VAL A 371 13.36 -46.29 -16.43
C VAL A 371 12.00 -46.86 -16.85
N CYS A 372 11.20 -46.01 -17.51
CA CYS A 372 10.08 -46.45 -18.36
C CYS A 372 10.55 -46.49 -19.82
N PRO A 373 10.34 -47.59 -20.56
CA PRO A 373 10.50 -47.59 -22.01
C PRO A 373 9.20 -47.20 -22.73
N SER A 374 9.38 -46.26 -23.65
CA SER A 374 8.68 -46.01 -24.92
C SER A 374 7.54 -46.93 -25.37
N ALA A 375 6.45 -46.32 -25.82
CA ALA A 375 5.59 -46.84 -26.90
C ALA A 375 5.60 -45.86 -28.08
N ASN A 376 5.99 -46.39 -29.24
CA ASN A 376 6.09 -45.71 -30.54
C ASN A 376 4.71 -45.47 -31.17
N LEU A 377 4.57 -44.37 -31.90
CA LEU A 377 3.71 -44.29 -33.09
C LEU A 377 4.37 -43.37 -34.13
N HIS A 378 4.61 -43.93 -35.31
CA HIS A 378 5.24 -43.33 -36.46
C HIS A 378 4.32 -42.35 -37.21
N THR A 379 4.91 -41.25 -37.69
CA THR A 379 4.76 -40.58 -39.00
C THR A 379 5.52 -39.25 -38.85
N GLY A 380 6.52 -38.84 -39.63
CA GLY A 380 7.01 -39.23 -40.94
C GLY A 380 7.11 -37.98 -41.80
N ALA A 381 8.17 -37.15 -41.67
CA ALA A 381 8.64 -36.23 -42.73
C ALA A 381 9.94 -35.46 -42.38
N ARG A 382 10.99 -35.84 -43.10
CA ARG A 382 12.05 -35.02 -43.75
C ARG A 382 12.93 -34.05 -42.93
N TYR A 383 14.21 -34.44 -42.91
CA TYR A 383 15.44 -33.67 -42.75
C TYR A 383 15.46 -32.29 -43.44
N ARG A 384 15.97 -31.29 -42.71
CA ARG A 384 17.04 -30.38 -43.19
C ARG A 384 17.93 -29.99 -42.02
N THR A 385 19.21 -30.31 -42.17
CA THR A 385 20.34 -29.98 -41.30
C THR A 385 20.94 -28.62 -41.65
N CYS A 386 21.22 -27.81 -40.62
CA CYS A 386 22.28 -26.81 -40.45
C CYS A 386 22.14 -26.40 -38.96
N GLY A 387 23.09 -26.51 -38.03
CA GLY A 387 24.53 -26.30 -38.11
C GLY A 387 24.85 -25.00 -37.37
N SER A 388 25.70 -25.06 -36.32
CA SER A 388 26.21 -23.97 -35.46
C SER A 388 25.20 -23.39 -34.44
N GLU A 389 25.53 -22.97 -33.22
CA GLU A 389 26.77 -22.91 -32.45
C GLU A 389 26.38 -22.65 -30.98
N ALA A 390 27.20 -23.12 -30.05
CA ALA A 390 27.05 -22.89 -28.62
C ALA A 390 27.35 -21.42 -28.26
N ARG A 391 26.54 -20.83 -27.37
CA ARG A 391 26.99 -19.79 -26.43
C ARG A 391 26.06 -19.72 -25.22
N SER A 392 26.64 -20.08 -24.09
CA SER A 392 26.20 -19.81 -22.72
C SER A 392 26.24 -18.32 -22.42
N VAL A 393 25.15 -17.75 -21.91
CA VAL A 393 25.17 -16.59 -21.00
C VAL A 393 24.01 -16.76 -20.03
N GLU A 394 24.35 -17.09 -18.78
CA GLU A 394 23.50 -16.88 -17.61
C GLU A 394 23.55 -15.38 -17.28
N ASP A 395 22.39 -14.74 -17.18
CA ASP A 395 22.21 -13.50 -16.43
C ASP A 395 20.75 -13.46 -15.94
N GLN A 396 20.53 -13.93 -14.71
CA GLN A 396 19.32 -13.62 -13.95
C GLN A 396 19.60 -12.41 -13.05
N PRO A 397 18.72 -11.41 -12.99
CA PRO A 397 18.90 -10.27 -12.11
C PRO A 397 18.72 -10.69 -10.65
N THR A 398 19.79 -10.66 -9.87
CA THR A 398 19.75 -10.80 -8.41
C THR A 398 19.10 -9.57 -7.78
N CYS A 399 17.99 -9.77 -7.05
CA CYS A 399 17.42 -8.76 -6.16
C CYS A 399 18.48 -8.22 -5.18
N PRO A 400 18.42 -6.93 -4.79
CA PRO A 400 19.34 -6.39 -3.80
C PRO A 400 19.22 -7.13 -2.47
N GLN A 401 20.29 -7.81 -2.05
CA GLN A 401 20.41 -8.38 -0.71
C GLN A 401 20.68 -7.25 0.28
N VAL A 402 19.73 -7.02 1.19
CA VAL A 402 19.95 -6.20 2.37
C VAL A 402 20.65 -7.08 3.41
N SER A 403 21.91 -6.79 3.70
CA SER A 403 22.69 -7.45 4.75
C SER A 403 22.08 -7.17 6.13
N ILE A 404 21.75 -8.23 6.87
CA ILE A 404 21.29 -8.17 8.26
C ILE A 404 22.46 -8.59 9.15
N SER A 405 22.79 -7.76 10.13
CA SER A 405 23.56 -8.12 11.31
C SER A 405 22.63 -8.75 12.34
N ASP A 406 22.96 -9.97 12.77
CA ASP A 406 22.25 -10.72 13.81
C ASP A 406 22.34 -10.00 15.17
N GLU A 407 21.19 -9.63 15.75
CA GLU A 407 21.12 -9.29 17.17
C GLU A 407 20.49 -10.44 17.95
N GLN A 408 21.29 -10.96 18.88
CA GLN A 408 20.99 -12.07 19.75
C GLN A 408 19.98 -11.68 20.84
N SER A 409 19.04 -12.60 21.04
CA SER A 409 18.15 -12.72 22.18
C SER A 409 18.91 -12.70 23.52
N CYS A 410 18.59 -11.72 24.38
CA CYS A 410 18.88 -11.80 25.82
C CYS A 410 17.57 -11.84 26.61
N VAL A 411 17.19 -13.05 27.01
CA VAL A 411 16.28 -13.31 28.13
C VAL A 411 17.05 -13.09 29.43
N SER A 412 16.58 -12.19 30.29
CA SER A 412 16.91 -12.27 31.72
C SER A 412 15.72 -11.84 32.58
N LYS A 413 15.50 -12.66 33.61
CA LYS A 413 14.46 -12.55 34.63
C LYS A 413 14.94 -11.69 35.81
N ASP A 414 13.92 -11.23 36.54
CA ASP A 414 13.86 -10.97 37.98
C ASP A 414 14.15 -9.57 38.55
N LYS A 415 13.04 -8.99 39.04
CA LYS A 415 12.81 -8.43 40.38
C LYS A 415 13.64 -7.23 40.84
N ARG A 416 12.92 -6.11 41.04
CA ARG A 416 12.85 -5.47 42.37
C ARG A 416 11.59 -4.63 42.53
N ALA A 417 11.11 -4.65 43.77
CA ALA A 417 9.88 -4.06 44.24
C ALA A 417 10.11 -2.68 44.86
N ALA A 418 8.98 -1.96 44.98
CA ALA A 418 8.57 -1.07 46.07
C ALA A 418 8.69 0.46 45.89
N ASN A 419 7.51 1.07 46.07
CA ASN A 419 7.18 2.37 46.67
C ASN A 419 7.35 3.64 45.81
N HIS A 420 6.25 4.28 45.39
CA HIS A 420 5.50 5.24 46.22
C HIS A 420 4.25 5.83 45.53
N LYS A 421 3.18 5.98 46.33
CA LYS A 421 2.16 7.05 46.38
C LYS A 421 1.10 7.19 45.26
N GLU A 422 -0.05 6.60 45.59
CA GLU A 422 -1.40 7.22 45.66
C GLU A 422 -1.61 8.61 45.04
N GLY A 423 -2.50 8.64 44.06
CA GLY A 423 -3.16 9.83 43.54
C GLY A 423 -4.49 9.41 42.90
N THR A 424 -5.47 9.06 43.73
CA THR A 424 -6.85 8.73 43.33
C THR A 424 -7.55 9.95 42.73
N ARG A 425 -7.87 9.91 41.43
CA ARG A 425 -8.92 10.75 40.83
C ARG A 425 -10.01 9.87 40.25
N SER A 426 -11.11 9.83 40.99
CA SER A 426 -12.43 9.36 40.57
C SER A 426 -12.87 10.10 39.30
N TRP A 427 -13.17 9.35 38.23
CA TRP A 427 -14.05 9.81 37.16
C TRP A 427 -15.32 8.99 37.22
N GLU A 428 -16.40 9.67 37.59
CA GLU A 428 -17.74 9.13 37.71
C GLU A 428 -18.25 8.64 36.35
N ARG A 429 -18.78 7.43 36.35
CA ARG A 429 -19.53 6.85 35.23
C ARG A 429 -20.88 7.54 35.13
N GLY A 430 -20.98 8.53 34.24
CA GLY A 430 -22.25 9.06 33.78
C GLY A 430 -22.92 8.08 32.80
N THR A 431 -23.90 7.32 33.28
CA THR A 431 -24.82 6.55 32.44
C THR A 431 -25.77 7.50 31.69
N MET A 432 -25.52 7.75 30.40
CA MET A 432 -26.51 8.38 29.52
C MET A 432 -27.56 7.36 29.09
N ARG A 433 -28.77 7.55 29.60
CA ARG A 433 -30.00 6.86 29.23
C ARG A 433 -30.52 7.47 27.93
N TRP A 434 -30.51 6.71 26.84
CA TRP A 434 -31.15 7.12 25.59
C TRP A 434 -32.68 6.96 25.73
N ASN A 435 -33.41 8.07 25.76
CA ASN A 435 -34.85 8.08 25.57
C ASN A 435 -35.17 7.81 24.09
N ARG A 436 -35.96 6.76 23.84
CA ARG A 436 -36.68 6.55 22.57
C ARG A 436 -37.78 7.60 22.48
N GLU A 437 -37.56 8.65 21.70
CA GLU A 437 -38.65 9.49 21.21
C GLU A 437 -39.14 8.98 19.85
N ALA A 438 -40.47 8.99 19.72
CA ALA A 438 -41.23 8.42 18.63
C ALA A 438 -40.95 9.11 17.29
N ARG A 439 -40.80 8.31 16.23
CA ARG A 439 -40.82 8.80 14.85
C ARG A 439 -42.26 9.17 14.47
N PRO A 440 -42.52 10.32 13.83
CA PRO A 440 -43.80 10.56 13.19
C PRO A 440 -43.90 9.73 11.89
N GLU A 441 -45.04 9.08 11.72
CA GLU A 441 -45.45 8.41 10.48
C GLU A 441 -45.52 9.43 9.33
N VAL A 442 -44.74 9.19 8.29
CA VAL A 442 -44.89 9.88 7.00
C VAL A 442 -45.80 9.01 6.13
N LYS A 443 -46.99 9.53 5.82
CA LYS A 443 -47.92 8.93 4.86
C LYS A 443 -47.36 9.08 3.43
N PRO A 444 -47.54 8.08 2.55
CA PRO A 444 -47.17 8.19 1.15
C PRO A 444 -48.23 8.99 0.40
N GLU A 445 -47.85 10.11 -0.19
CA GLU A 445 -48.61 10.73 -1.27
C GLU A 445 -48.15 10.19 -2.62
N ALA A 446 -49.12 10.15 -3.52
CA ALA A 446 -49.20 9.30 -4.68
C ALA A 446 -48.85 10.09 -5.96
N TRP A 447 -48.15 9.40 -6.87
CA TRP A 447 -47.86 9.71 -8.28
C TRP A 447 -46.76 10.74 -8.57
#